data_AF-A0A4Z1IAI7-F1
#
_entry.id   AF-A0A4Z1IAI7-F1
#
_cell.length_a   1.000
_cell.length_b   1.000
_cell.length_c   1.000
_cell.angle_alpha   90.00
_cell.angle_beta   90.00
_cell.angle_gamma   90.00
#
_symmetry.space_group_name_H-M   'P 1'
#
loop_
_entity.id
_entity.type
_entity.pdbx_description
1 polymer ?
#
loop_
_entity_poly.entity_id
_entity_poly.type
_entity_poly.pdbx_seq_one_letter_code
_entity_poly.pdbx_strand_id
1 'polypeptide(L)'
;MPPKRKLSTFDPPSDTNLTLFLKHTVHTILLLVPPTQTFPQILTLLLSTLQERYPDGLSPLPSPSNPAGKTTTTLSSTTTTLTERKIPLPESVKNIALAVPIDVHDLKAGWTELQLGLGDTPESVGVKEGGVLAFRFLREDEEEEEGEFEVAWPSYEIYDEGEGDEEAEERTLAGGEEEEL
;
A
#
# COMPACT_ATOMS: atom_id res chain seq x y z
N MET A 1 19.13 -47.86 -17.63
CA MET A 1 18.96 -46.40 -17.73
C MET A 1 17.74 -45.99 -16.92
N PRO A 2 17.82 -44.99 -16.03
CA PRO A 2 16.64 -44.52 -15.31
C PRO A 2 15.79 -43.63 -16.23
N PRO A 3 14.45 -43.64 -16.10
CA PRO A 3 13.59 -42.78 -16.90
C PRO A 3 13.74 -41.32 -16.45
N LYS A 4 13.91 -40.42 -17.41
CA LYS A 4 13.92 -38.97 -17.16
C LYS A 4 12.50 -38.53 -16.76
N ARG A 5 12.33 -38.14 -15.50
CA ARG A 5 11.12 -37.47 -15.02
C ARG A 5 10.93 -36.18 -15.83
N LYS A 6 9.84 -36.06 -16.56
CA LYS A 6 9.41 -34.77 -17.11
C LYS A 6 8.94 -33.93 -15.92
N LEU A 7 9.60 -32.80 -15.69
CA LEU A 7 9.10 -31.77 -14.79
C LEU A 7 7.79 -31.30 -15.40
N SER A 8 6.65 -31.70 -14.81
CA SER A 8 5.37 -31.12 -15.18
C SER A 8 5.45 -29.65 -14.78
N THR A 9 5.51 -28.75 -15.75
CA THR A 9 5.20 -27.34 -15.52
C THR A 9 3.86 -27.32 -14.79
N PHE A 10 3.89 -26.88 -13.54
CA PHE A 10 2.70 -26.72 -12.73
C PHE A 10 2.01 -25.46 -13.27
N ASP A 11 1.14 -25.64 -14.27
CA ASP A 11 0.16 -24.60 -14.57
C ASP A 11 -0.80 -24.58 -13.38
N PRO A 12 -0.84 -23.49 -12.59
CA PRO A 12 -1.86 -23.38 -11.56
C PRO A 12 -3.24 -23.44 -12.25
N PRO A 13 -4.23 -24.09 -11.62
CA PRO A 13 -5.57 -24.15 -12.21
C PRO A 13 -6.10 -22.73 -12.42
N SER A 14 -6.73 -22.50 -13.57
CA SER A 14 -7.30 -21.20 -13.98
C SER A 14 -8.34 -20.62 -13.01
N ASP A 15 -8.77 -21.41 -12.02
CA ASP A 15 -9.77 -21.05 -11.01
C ASP A 15 -9.16 -20.65 -9.67
N THR A 16 -7.86 -20.40 -9.61
CA THR A 16 -7.20 -19.98 -8.37
C THR A 16 -7.62 -18.55 -8.02
N ASN A 17 -8.04 -18.32 -6.78
CA ASN A 17 -8.36 -16.98 -6.30
C ASN A 17 -7.12 -16.08 -6.38
N LEU A 18 -7.36 -14.82 -6.75
CA LEU A 18 -6.37 -13.76 -6.77
C LEU A 18 -6.22 -13.11 -5.38
N THR A 19 -4.98 -12.93 -4.94
CA THR A 19 -4.67 -12.02 -3.83
C THR A 19 -4.52 -10.60 -4.37
N LEU A 20 -5.42 -9.69 -3.97
CA LEU A 20 -5.37 -8.27 -4.34
C LEU A 20 -4.87 -7.42 -3.17
N PHE A 21 -3.99 -6.46 -3.46
CA PHE A 21 -3.53 -5.46 -2.51
C PHE A 21 -4.22 -4.13 -2.80
N LEU A 22 -5.19 -3.76 -1.96
CA LEU A 22 -5.90 -2.48 -2.06
C LEU A 22 -5.27 -1.47 -1.12
N LYS A 23 -4.68 -0.42 -1.68
CA LYS A 23 -3.91 0.59 -0.94
C LYS A 23 -4.64 1.92 -0.88
N HIS A 24 -4.58 2.55 0.29
CA HIS A 24 -5.00 3.93 0.51
C HIS A 24 -4.27 4.48 1.73
N THR A 25 -3.67 5.66 1.59
CA THR A 25 -2.75 6.26 2.55
C THR A 25 -1.73 5.23 3.03
N VAL A 26 -1.66 4.98 4.34
CA VAL A 26 -0.77 3.99 4.98
C VAL A 26 -1.40 2.58 5.04
N HIS A 27 -2.67 2.44 4.68
CA HIS A 27 -3.41 1.18 4.81
C HIS A 27 -3.26 0.32 3.57
N THR A 28 -3.08 -0.97 3.78
CA THR A 28 -3.13 -1.99 2.72
C THR A 28 -4.09 -3.08 3.16
N ILE A 29 -5.16 -3.26 2.39
CA ILE A 29 -6.19 -4.27 2.61
C ILE A 29 -5.93 -5.40 1.62
N LEU A 30 -5.80 -6.63 2.11
CA LEU A 30 -5.63 -7.80 1.27
C LEU A 30 -6.97 -8.50 1.11
N LEU A 31 -7.43 -8.67 -0.13
CA LEU A 31 -8.63 -9.44 -0.45
C LEU A 31 -8.27 -10.66 -1.29
N LEU A 32 -8.84 -11.80 -0.95
CA LEU A 32 -8.75 -13.02 -1.74
C LEU A 32 -10.05 -13.19 -2.55
N VAL A 33 -9.97 -13.08 -3.87
CA VAL A 33 -11.16 -13.00 -4.74
C VAL A 33 -11.00 -13.89 -5.97
N PRO A 34 -12.06 -14.52 -6.50
CA PRO A 34 -12.00 -15.16 -7.81
C PRO A 34 -11.66 -14.15 -8.92
N PRO A 35 -10.90 -14.55 -9.96
CA PRO A 35 -10.55 -13.67 -11.08
C PRO A 35 -11.78 -13.19 -11.88
N THR A 36 -12.88 -13.94 -11.82
CA THR A 36 -14.17 -13.66 -12.46
C THR A 36 -15.14 -12.87 -11.57
N GLN A 37 -14.76 -12.54 -10.33
CA GLN A 37 -15.60 -11.74 -9.44
C GLN A 37 -15.66 -10.30 -9.95
N THR A 38 -16.86 -9.71 -9.99
CA THR A 38 -17.04 -8.34 -10.49
C THR A 38 -16.53 -7.30 -9.49
N PHE A 39 -16.01 -6.18 -9.98
CA PHE A 39 -15.54 -5.09 -9.11
C PHE A 39 -16.60 -4.54 -8.15
N PRO A 40 -17.89 -4.38 -8.51
CA PRO A 40 -18.92 -4.00 -7.53
C PRO A 40 -19.01 -4.94 -6.33
N GLN A 41 -18.82 -6.25 -6.54
CA GLN A 41 -18.77 -7.22 -5.45
C GLN A 41 -17.48 -7.10 -4.63
N ILE A 42 -16.35 -6.88 -5.30
CA ILE A 42 -15.05 -6.66 -4.62
C ILE A 42 -15.09 -5.38 -3.77
N LEU A 43 -15.67 -4.29 -4.27
CA LEU A 43 -15.84 -3.04 -3.54
C LEU A 43 -16.78 -3.20 -2.34
N THR A 44 -17.82 -4.02 -2.46
CA THR A 44 -18.69 -4.36 -1.32
C THR A 44 -17.89 -5.10 -0.23
N LEU A 45 -17.05 -6.05 -0.63
CA LEU A 45 -16.17 -6.76 0.30
C LEU A 45 -15.14 -5.82 0.94
N LEU A 46 -14.53 -4.92 0.16
CA LEU A 46 -13.62 -3.90 0.66
C LEU A 46 -14.32 -3.03 1.71
N LEU A 47 -15.47 -2.46 1.38
CA LEU A 47 -16.19 -1.56 2.28
C LEU A 47 -16.61 -2.26 3.58
N SER A 48 -17.13 -3.49 3.49
CA SER A 48 -17.46 -4.28 4.67
C SER A 48 -16.24 -4.53 5.55
N THR A 49 -15.09 -4.84 4.94
CA THR A 49 -13.83 -5.08 5.66
C THR A 49 -13.36 -3.80 6.35
N LEU A 50 -13.45 -2.66 5.66
CA LEU A 50 -13.09 -1.35 6.20
C LEU A 50 -13.97 -0.99 7.40
N GLN A 51 -15.29 -1.18 7.29
CA GLN A 51 -16.24 -0.88 8.38
C GLN A 51 -16.03 -1.78 9.60
N GLU A 52 -15.67 -3.06 9.40
CA GLU A 52 -15.40 -3.98 10.51
C GLU A 52 -14.08 -3.65 11.23
N ARG A 53 -13.03 -3.32 10.48
CA ARG A 53 -11.67 -3.16 11.03
C ARG A 53 -11.33 -1.73 11.41
N TYR A 54 -11.97 -0.75 10.78
CA TYR A 54 -11.71 0.68 10.94
C TYR A 54 -13.03 1.44 11.14
N PRO A 55 -13.79 1.13 12.21
CA PRO A 55 -15.10 1.75 12.44
C PRO A 55 -15.04 3.27 12.57
N ASP A 56 -13.91 3.81 13.03
CA ASP A 56 -13.67 5.26 13.17
C ASP A 56 -13.04 5.90 11.92
N GLY A 57 -12.85 5.12 10.83
CA GLY A 57 -12.22 5.58 9.59
C GLY A 57 -10.71 5.32 9.48
N LEU A 58 -10.14 5.75 8.35
CA LEU A 58 -8.74 5.50 8.00
C LEU A 58 -7.82 6.62 8.47
N SER A 59 -6.60 6.28 8.89
CA SER A 59 -5.56 7.29 9.17
C SER A 59 -5.15 8.04 7.89
N PRO A 60 -5.02 9.37 7.92
CA PRO A 60 -4.51 10.14 6.80
C PRO A 60 -3.00 9.91 6.58
N LEU A 61 -2.48 10.33 5.44
CA LEU A 61 -1.05 10.30 5.17
C LEU A 61 -0.31 11.26 6.12
N PRO A 62 0.83 10.86 6.72
CA PRO A 62 1.65 11.77 7.51
C PRO A 62 2.28 12.82 6.59
N SER A 63 1.76 14.06 6.64
CA SER A 63 2.36 15.18 5.91
C SER A 63 3.45 15.87 6.74
N PRO A 64 4.66 16.08 6.19
CA PRO A 64 5.75 16.74 6.90
C PRO A 64 5.45 18.21 7.25
N SER A 65 4.46 18.84 6.60
CA SER A 65 4.06 20.22 6.87
C SER A 65 3.07 20.36 8.03
N ASN A 66 2.66 19.27 8.70
CA ASN A 66 1.69 19.35 9.80
C ASN A 66 1.94 18.25 10.85
N PRO A 67 2.88 18.44 11.80
CA PRO A 67 3.18 17.42 12.83
C PRO A 67 2.08 17.24 13.89
N ALA A 68 0.93 17.91 13.77
CA ALA A 68 -0.27 17.61 14.56
C ALA A 68 -1.50 18.15 13.84
N GLY A 69 -2.54 17.33 13.72
CA GLY A 69 -3.79 17.68 13.05
C GLY A 69 -4.39 19.01 13.51
N LYS A 70 -4.27 20.05 12.67
CA LYS A 70 -5.10 21.24 12.69
C LYS A 70 -5.31 21.69 11.26
N THR A 71 -6.38 21.17 10.66
CA THR A 71 -6.95 21.73 9.43
C THR A 71 -8.27 22.35 9.85
N THR A 72 -8.37 23.66 9.64
CA THR A 72 -9.51 24.50 10.02
C THR A 72 -10.69 24.18 9.12
N THR A 73 -11.79 23.69 9.69
CA THR A 73 -13.11 23.74 9.05
C THR A 73 -14.14 23.96 10.15
N THR A 74 -14.42 25.23 10.38
CA THR A 74 -15.65 25.79 10.98
C THR A 74 -16.88 25.15 10.34
N LEU A 75 -17.99 24.76 10.97
CA LEU A 75 -18.56 24.89 12.31
C LEU A 75 -19.51 23.70 12.51
N SER A 76 -19.49 23.05 13.68
CA SER A 76 -20.66 22.79 14.54
C SER A 76 -20.36 21.69 15.57
N SER A 77 -20.19 22.15 16.80
CA SER A 77 -20.55 21.50 18.07
C SER A 77 -20.53 19.98 18.15
N THR A 78 -19.48 19.41 18.77
CA THR A 78 -19.56 18.67 20.04
C THR A 78 -18.15 18.51 20.60
N THR A 79 -17.97 18.76 21.90
CA THR A 79 -16.68 18.65 22.59
C THR A 79 -16.22 17.19 22.59
N THR A 80 -15.00 16.88 22.10
CA THR A 80 -14.25 15.66 22.42
C THR A 80 -12.77 15.86 22.10
N THR A 81 -11.99 15.68 23.17
CA THR A 81 -10.56 15.41 23.31
C THR A 81 -9.78 14.92 22.08
N LEU A 82 -8.68 15.64 21.78
CA LEU A 82 -7.45 15.26 21.06
C LEU A 82 -7.55 13.99 20.19
N THR A 83 -8.35 14.05 19.12
CA THR A 83 -8.54 12.94 18.18
C THR A 83 -7.78 13.24 16.89
N GLU A 84 -6.85 12.35 16.56
CA GLU A 84 -6.21 12.25 15.25
C GLU A 84 -7.30 12.24 14.16
N ARG A 85 -7.29 13.23 13.24
CA ARG A 85 -8.35 13.42 12.24
C ARG A 85 -8.38 12.23 11.28
N LYS A 86 -9.27 11.27 11.50
CA LYS A 86 -9.49 10.12 10.60
C LYS A 86 -10.25 10.55 9.33
N ILE A 87 -10.02 9.81 8.25
CA ILE A 87 -10.75 9.90 6.99
C ILE A 87 -12.01 9.03 7.14
N PRO A 88 -13.22 9.63 7.07
CA PRO A 88 -14.46 8.87 7.22
C PRO A 88 -14.65 7.86 6.07
N LEU A 89 -15.26 6.73 6.38
CA LEU A 89 -15.62 5.73 5.37
C LEU A 89 -16.87 6.17 4.59
N PRO A 90 -16.98 5.86 3.29
CA PRO A 90 -18.19 6.13 2.53
C PRO A 90 -19.32 5.18 2.94
N GLU A 91 -20.58 5.62 2.78
CA GLU A 91 -21.75 4.77 3.01
C GLU A 91 -22.06 3.84 1.81
N SER A 92 -21.55 4.18 0.63
CA SER A 92 -21.82 3.45 -0.61
C SER A 92 -20.54 3.13 -1.38
N VAL A 93 -20.50 1.94 -1.99
CA VAL A 93 -19.43 1.52 -2.89
C VAL A 93 -19.28 2.40 -4.14
N LYS A 94 -20.32 3.17 -4.49
CA LYS A 94 -20.28 4.14 -5.60
C LYS A 94 -19.34 5.30 -5.32
N ASN A 95 -19.08 5.58 -4.03
CA ASN A 95 -18.20 6.64 -3.60
C ASN A 95 -16.77 6.11 -3.40
N ILE A 96 -16.40 5.02 -4.10
CA ILE A 96 -15.07 4.44 -4.09
C ILE A 96 -14.58 4.34 -5.53
N ALA A 97 -13.49 5.05 -5.85
CA ALA A 97 -12.78 4.90 -7.11
C ALA A 97 -11.58 3.98 -6.93
N LEU A 98 -11.18 3.29 -8.01
CA LEU A 98 -10.03 2.39 -8.06
C LEU A 98 -9.03 2.88 -9.11
N ALA A 99 -7.75 2.63 -8.88
CA ALA A 99 -6.70 2.88 -9.86
C ALA A 99 -5.66 1.76 -9.89
N VAL A 100 -5.05 1.58 -11.05
CA VAL A 100 -3.87 0.73 -11.24
C VAL A 100 -2.61 1.59 -11.26
N PRO A 101 -1.46 1.09 -10.81
CA PRO A 101 -0.23 1.85 -10.89
C PRO A 101 0.19 2.05 -12.34
N ILE A 102 0.76 3.22 -12.64
CA ILE A 102 1.35 3.51 -13.95
C ILE A 102 2.54 2.59 -14.21
N ASP A 103 3.36 2.33 -13.18
CA ASP A 103 4.43 1.35 -13.20
C ASP A 103 4.31 0.43 -11.98
N VAL A 104 4.15 -0.88 -12.22
CA VAL A 104 4.03 -1.91 -11.18
C VAL A 104 5.34 -2.06 -10.38
N HIS A 105 6.48 -1.71 -10.97
CA HIS A 105 7.80 -1.76 -10.33
C HIS A 105 8.18 -0.43 -9.66
N ASP A 106 7.54 0.68 -10.05
CA ASP A 106 7.69 1.97 -9.40
C ASP A 106 6.33 2.62 -9.17
N LEU A 107 5.72 2.28 -8.03
CA LEU A 107 4.42 2.80 -7.67
C LEU A 107 4.43 4.32 -7.34
N LYS A 108 5.63 4.96 -7.27
CA LYS A 108 5.75 6.42 -7.18
C LYS A 108 5.48 7.12 -8.52
N ALA A 109 5.49 6.37 -9.63
CA ALA A 109 5.18 6.89 -10.95
C ALA A 109 3.74 7.42 -11.07
N GLY A 110 2.89 7.09 -10.09
CA GLY A 110 1.50 7.54 -10.01
C GLY A 110 0.51 6.44 -10.36
N TRP A 111 -0.75 6.84 -10.50
CA TRP A 111 -1.89 5.94 -10.62
C TRP A 111 -2.78 6.35 -11.80
N THR A 112 -3.30 5.35 -12.51
CA THR A 112 -4.28 5.52 -13.58
C THR A 112 -5.63 5.03 -13.08
N GLU A 113 -6.60 5.94 -12.98
CA GLU A 113 -7.96 5.60 -12.55
C GLU A 113 -8.61 4.58 -13.50
N LEU A 114 -9.27 3.57 -12.92
CA LEU A 114 -9.98 2.54 -13.66
C LEU A 114 -11.40 3.00 -13.95
N GLN A 115 -11.74 3.07 -15.23
CA GLN A 115 -13.12 3.27 -15.69
C GLN A 115 -13.86 1.93 -15.70
N LEU A 116 -14.56 1.64 -14.59
CA LEU A 116 -15.18 0.33 -14.36
C LEU A 116 -16.65 0.30 -14.77
N GLY A 117 -16.99 -0.67 -15.63
CA GLY A 117 -18.35 -1.11 -15.89
C GLY A 117 -18.86 -2.11 -14.85
N LEU A 118 -20.19 -2.33 -14.83
CA LEU A 118 -20.84 -3.27 -13.91
C LEU A 118 -20.38 -4.73 -14.06
N GLY A 119 -19.88 -5.10 -15.25
CA GLY A 119 -19.44 -6.45 -15.57
C GLY A 119 -17.93 -6.67 -15.47
N ASP A 120 -17.16 -5.62 -15.15
CA ASP A 120 -15.71 -5.71 -15.17
C ASP A 120 -15.21 -6.53 -13.99
N THR A 121 -14.22 -7.37 -14.28
CA THR A 121 -13.56 -8.29 -13.35
C THR A 121 -12.06 -8.03 -13.36
N PRO A 122 -11.31 -8.43 -12.31
CA PRO A 122 -9.85 -8.38 -12.31
C PRO A 122 -9.23 -8.98 -13.57
N GLU A 123 -9.74 -10.13 -14.02
CA GLU A 123 -9.27 -10.78 -15.25
C GLU A 123 -9.49 -9.91 -16.50
N SER A 124 -10.67 -9.29 -16.64
CA SER A 124 -11.01 -8.47 -17.81
C SER A 124 -10.15 -7.21 -17.95
N VAL A 125 -9.68 -6.66 -16.82
CA VAL A 125 -8.81 -5.48 -16.78
C VAL A 125 -7.32 -5.82 -16.66
N GLY A 126 -6.97 -7.12 -16.72
CA GLY A 126 -5.58 -7.59 -16.71
C GLY A 126 -4.89 -7.61 -15.34
N VAL A 127 -5.65 -7.51 -14.25
CA VAL A 127 -5.13 -7.66 -12.88
C VAL A 127 -4.86 -9.14 -12.60
N LYS A 128 -3.65 -9.44 -12.11
CA LYS A 128 -3.15 -10.80 -11.86
C LYS A 128 -2.96 -11.06 -10.36
N GLU A 129 -2.47 -12.26 -10.03
CA GLU A 129 -2.08 -12.61 -8.67
C GLU A 129 -1.11 -11.58 -8.10
N GLY A 130 -1.40 -11.11 -6.89
CA GLY A 130 -0.64 -10.05 -6.24
C GLY A 130 -0.85 -8.65 -6.83
N GLY A 131 -1.91 -8.46 -7.63
CA GLY A 131 -2.23 -7.17 -8.23
C GLY A 131 -2.42 -6.06 -7.19
N VAL A 132 -1.78 -4.91 -7.43
CA VAL A 132 -1.87 -3.74 -6.57
C VAL A 132 -2.88 -2.75 -7.18
N LEU A 133 -3.83 -2.32 -6.37
CA LEU A 133 -4.81 -1.30 -6.71
C LEU A 133 -4.77 -0.21 -5.65
N ALA A 134 -4.85 1.04 -6.06
CA ALA A 134 -5.18 2.12 -5.14
C ALA A 134 -6.70 2.32 -5.10
N PHE A 135 -7.21 2.77 -3.96
CA PHE A 135 -8.59 3.23 -3.85
C PHE A 135 -8.64 4.61 -3.20
N ARG A 136 -9.66 5.40 -3.51
CA ARG A 136 -9.96 6.69 -2.85
C ARG A 136 -11.45 6.84 -2.63
N PHE A 137 -11.83 7.69 -1.68
CA PHE A 137 -13.24 8.01 -1.43
C PHE A 137 -13.65 9.27 -2.16
N LEU A 138 -14.75 9.18 -2.91
CA LEU A 138 -15.34 10.32 -3.61
C LEU A 138 -16.20 11.13 -2.64
N ARG A 139 -16.12 12.46 -2.71
CA ARG A 139 -17.01 13.34 -1.96
C ARG A 139 -18.22 13.71 -2.80
N GLU A 140 -19.38 13.82 -2.17
CA GLU A 140 -20.66 14.10 -2.84
C GLU A 140 -20.73 15.55 -3.39
N ASP A 141 -19.80 16.40 -2.95
CA ASP A 141 -19.72 17.84 -3.22
C ASP A 141 -18.53 18.25 -4.13
N GLU A 142 -17.71 17.31 -4.57
CA GLU A 142 -16.63 17.58 -5.54
C GLU A 142 -17.16 17.44 -6.98
N GLU A 143 -17.27 18.57 -7.69
CA GLU A 143 -17.57 18.62 -9.13
C GLU A 143 -16.45 17.92 -9.92
N GLU A 144 -16.60 16.61 -10.18
CA GLU A 144 -15.83 15.81 -11.16
C GLU A 144 -14.30 16.12 -11.25
N GLU A 145 -13.64 16.45 -10.14
CA GLU A 145 -12.19 16.57 -10.13
C GLU A 145 -11.62 15.16 -9.95
N GLU A 146 -10.85 14.67 -10.94
CA GLU A 146 -10.06 13.45 -10.81
C GLU A 146 -9.11 13.62 -9.62
N GLY A 147 -9.52 13.10 -8.46
CA GLY A 147 -8.75 13.19 -7.23
C GLY A 147 -7.51 12.30 -7.27
N GLU A 148 -6.43 12.74 -6.62
CA GLU A 148 -5.18 11.98 -6.55
C GLU A 148 -5.33 10.74 -5.65
N PHE A 149 -4.64 9.65 -6.01
CA PHE A 149 -4.58 8.44 -5.22
C PHE A 149 -3.40 8.52 -4.25
N GLU A 150 -3.67 8.94 -3.01
CA GLU A 150 -2.67 9.05 -1.95
C GLU A 150 -2.28 7.66 -1.43
N VAL A 151 -1.07 7.20 -1.73
CA VAL A 151 -0.53 5.93 -1.22
C VAL A 151 0.85 6.15 -0.60
N ALA A 152 1.01 5.74 0.66
CA ALA A 152 2.25 5.86 1.40
C ALA A 152 3.26 4.80 0.97
N TRP A 153 4.53 5.21 0.94
CA TRP A 153 5.67 4.33 0.70
C TRP A 153 6.36 4.02 2.01
N PRO A 154 6.44 2.76 2.44
CA PRO A 154 7.37 2.37 3.49
C PRO A 154 8.79 2.70 3.02
N SER A 155 9.49 3.66 3.66
CA SER A 155 10.92 3.88 3.42
C SER A 155 11.72 2.99 4.36
N TYR A 156 12.73 2.31 3.80
CA TYR A 156 13.63 1.45 4.56
C TYR A 156 14.79 2.20 5.23
N GLU A 157 14.82 3.53 5.19
CA GLU A 157 15.91 4.38 5.73
C GLU A 157 16.07 4.30 7.26
N ILE A 158 15.27 3.48 7.94
CA ILE A 158 15.24 3.32 9.41
C ILE A 158 16.25 2.26 9.90
N TYR A 159 17.04 1.65 9.00
CA TYR A 159 17.96 0.56 9.34
C TYR A 159 19.45 0.86 9.03
N ASP A 160 19.80 2.10 8.71
CA ASP A 160 21.18 2.51 8.38
C ASP A 160 21.87 3.29 9.50
N GLU A 161 21.57 2.98 10.77
CA GLU A 161 22.32 3.48 11.93
C GLU A 161 22.74 2.30 12.80
N GLY A 162 23.92 1.77 12.49
CA GLY A 162 24.58 0.71 13.24
C GLY A 162 25.89 0.28 12.59
N GLU A 163 26.66 1.24 12.07
CA GLU A 163 28.02 0.98 11.59
C GLU A 163 28.88 0.58 12.81
N GLY A 164 29.39 -0.65 12.75
CA GLY A 164 30.21 -1.22 13.80
C GLY A 164 31.60 -0.60 13.82
N ASP A 165 31.99 -0.09 14.99
CA ASP A 165 33.40 0.12 15.33
C ASP A 165 34.09 -1.26 15.44
N GLU A 166 34.53 -1.81 14.30
CA GLU A 166 35.62 -2.77 14.28
C GLU A 166 36.92 -1.98 14.10
N GLU A 167 37.45 -1.42 15.21
CA GLU A 167 38.82 -0.90 15.22
C GLU A 167 39.80 -2.06 15.02
N ALA A 168 40.23 -2.24 13.78
CA ALA A 168 41.35 -3.06 13.40
C ALA A 168 42.65 -2.39 13.88
N GLU A 169 43.13 -2.75 15.07
CA GLU A 169 44.49 -2.40 15.48
C GLU A 169 45.51 -3.23 14.70
N GLU A 170 45.98 -2.63 13.61
CA GLU A 170 47.08 -3.10 12.76
C GLU A 170 48.40 -3.09 13.55
N ARG A 171 49.02 -4.27 13.61
CA ARG A 171 50.31 -4.52 14.24
C ARG A 171 51.43 -3.84 13.44
N THR A 172 52.12 -2.85 14.01
CA THR A 172 53.45 -2.46 13.52
C THR A 172 54.54 -3.00 14.45
N LEU A 173 55.18 -4.07 14.00
CA LEU A 173 56.48 -4.55 14.47
C LEU A 173 57.58 -3.56 14.07
N ALA A 174 58.23 -2.95 15.04
CA ALA A 174 59.59 -2.39 14.92
C ALA A 174 60.33 -2.86 16.18
N GLY A 175 61.28 -3.79 16.11
CA GLY A 175 62.53 -3.63 15.38
C GLY A 175 63.56 -3.12 16.39
N GLY A 176 64.12 -4.04 17.18
CA GLY A 176 65.25 -3.73 18.08
C GLY A 176 66.56 -3.66 17.30
N GLU A 177 67.53 -2.96 17.90
CA GLU A 177 69.00 -2.90 17.70
C GLU A 177 69.43 -1.45 18.04
N GLU A 178 69.82 -1.14 19.29
CA GLU A 178 71.19 -1.12 19.87
C GLU A 178 72.06 0.10 19.49
N GLU A 179 72.42 0.95 20.48
CA GLU A 179 73.81 1.34 20.86
C GLU A 179 73.90 2.61 21.76
N GLU A 180 74.79 2.47 22.77
CA GLU A 180 75.60 3.44 23.54
C GLU A 180 75.09 4.85 23.94
N LEU A 181 75.13 5.14 25.25
CA LEU A 181 76.24 5.88 25.93
C LEU A 181 76.15 5.76 27.46
#